data_AF-D8T7W0-F1
#
_entry.id   AF-D8T7W0-F1
#
_cell.length_a   1.000
_cell.length_b   1.000
_cell.length_c   1.000
_cell.angle_alpha   90.00
_cell.angle_beta   90.00
_cell.angle_gamma   90.00
#
_symmetry.space_group_name_H-M   'P 1'
#
loop_
_entity.id
_entity.type
_entity.pdbx_description
1 polymer ?
#
loop_
_entity_poly.entity_id
_entity_poly.type
_entity_poly.pdbx_seq_one_letter_code
_entity_poly.pdbx_strand_id
1 'polypeptide(L)'
;MAVFSAFLPIPPLCSRRRSCQIFRERRHGAARASKNSCIVGALVIDGPCANPQTLEDSIDQAREAIQRAVDDGKKTQQLELLLPVNQREFNFLDTEPRDYPCGVGEEFQACSKMVTAIFRGMQEGGQALDSRRIGEVENEMDPVGLIYPSSKTIAAVVFPIAETLNQIRSLVKSDPTRPLLLVNPQWKASGQVVSDFGFGPWKRKAEEFLENFERVYSLIEQRIGEASNVTSSSTGGVVRLLKCYSYDWHVYLMSWDGNSELLGKFPNQPTYKELESLVSQARKAMPWKAPPRMLGGSEPAPPPLPKSLSAPLTADEIDAMEAAAVRRALIALGQPSSGRISTLRERLKEAQLQRPSA
;
A
#
# COMPACT_ATOMS: atom_id res chain seq x y z
N MET A 1 -57.24 39.95 12.21
CA MET A 1 -58.23 39.14 12.98
C MET A 1 -57.70 37.73 13.06
N ALA A 2 -57.13 37.37 14.21
CA ALA A 2 -56.59 36.06 14.53
C ALA A 2 -57.67 35.28 15.29
N VAL A 3 -57.85 33.99 14.99
CA VAL A 3 -58.71 33.10 15.77
C VAL A 3 -57.90 31.87 16.20
N PHE A 4 -58.03 31.59 17.49
CA PHE A 4 -57.27 30.71 18.35
C PHE A 4 -57.52 29.20 18.12
N SER A 5 -56.47 28.41 18.40
CA SER A 5 -56.52 26.98 18.72
C SER A 5 -57.44 26.66 19.89
N ALA A 6 -58.10 25.50 19.85
CA ALA A 6 -58.67 24.85 21.05
C ALA A 6 -58.44 23.34 21.07
N PHE A 7 -58.24 22.87 22.30
CA PHE A 7 -57.73 21.60 22.80
C PHE A 7 -58.61 20.35 22.56
N LEU A 8 -57.94 19.19 22.62
CA LEU A 8 -58.46 17.82 22.72
C LEU A 8 -59.14 17.52 24.07
N PRO A 9 -59.99 16.46 24.16
CA PRO A 9 -60.22 15.71 25.38
C PRO A 9 -59.73 14.25 25.32
N ILE A 10 -59.21 13.80 26.46
CA ILE A 10 -58.75 12.44 26.80
C ILE A 10 -59.94 11.58 27.28
N PRO A 11 -59.97 10.26 27.01
CA PRO A 11 -60.68 9.30 27.87
C PRO A 11 -59.75 8.24 28.52
N PRO A 12 -60.23 7.54 29.59
CA PRO A 12 -59.37 6.99 30.64
C PRO A 12 -59.05 5.48 30.55
N LEU A 13 -57.96 5.16 31.24
CA LEU A 13 -57.56 3.91 31.95
C LEU A 13 -58.45 2.66 31.80
N CYS A 14 -57.83 1.57 31.33
CA CYS A 14 -58.23 0.21 31.69
C CYS A 14 -57.02 -0.58 32.18
N SER A 15 -57.09 -1.01 33.45
CA SER A 15 -56.11 -1.86 34.11
C SER A 15 -56.48 -3.32 33.93
N ARG A 16 -55.50 -4.19 33.64
CA ARG A 16 -55.59 -5.60 34.02
C ARG A 16 -54.21 -6.25 34.13
N ARG A 17 -53.88 -6.55 35.38
CA ARG A 17 -52.82 -7.47 35.84
C ARG A 17 -53.03 -8.85 35.23
N ARG A 18 -51.95 -9.49 34.74
CA ARG A 18 -51.66 -10.90 35.04
C ARG A 18 -50.16 -11.10 35.20
N SER A 19 -49.84 -11.53 36.40
CA SER A 19 -48.62 -12.15 36.90
C SER A 19 -48.26 -13.42 36.13
N CYS A 20 -46.98 -13.57 35.77
CA CYS A 20 -46.31 -14.88 35.72
C CYS A 20 -44.96 -14.73 36.40
N GLN A 21 -44.82 -15.50 37.47
CA GLN A 21 -43.69 -15.59 38.35
C GLN A 21 -42.87 -16.82 37.95
N ILE A 22 -41.55 -16.72 38.11
CA ILE A 22 -40.58 -17.82 38.36
C ILE A 22 -40.13 -18.63 37.13
N PHE A 23 -38.90 -18.37 36.67
CA PHE A 23 -37.83 -19.36 36.84
C PHE A 23 -36.47 -18.66 36.96
N ARG A 24 -35.71 -19.09 37.96
CA ARG A 24 -34.49 -18.51 38.47
C ARG A 24 -33.42 -19.57 38.23
N GLU A 25 -32.51 -19.36 37.29
CA GLU A 25 -31.29 -20.16 37.25
C GLU A 25 -30.06 -19.28 37.06
N ARG A 26 -29.30 -19.21 38.16
CA ARG A 26 -27.95 -18.70 38.24
C ARG A 26 -27.05 -19.64 37.44
N ARG A 27 -26.28 -19.12 36.49
CA ARG A 27 -24.91 -19.61 36.27
C ARG A 27 -23.96 -18.44 36.10
N HIS A 28 -23.04 -18.37 37.05
CA HIS A 28 -21.81 -17.62 36.98
C HIS A 28 -20.99 -18.08 35.77
N GLY A 29 -20.48 -17.12 35.01
CA GLY A 29 -19.53 -17.35 33.93
C GLY A 29 -18.89 -16.03 33.56
N ALA A 30 -18.00 -15.55 34.42
CA ALA A 30 -17.15 -14.41 34.13
C ALA A 30 -16.23 -14.76 32.96
N ALA A 31 -16.57 -14.27 31.76
CA ALA A 31 -15.68 -14.32 30.61
C ALA A 31 -14.54 -13.33 30.84
N ARG A 32 -13.45 -13.84 31.42
CA ARG A 32 -12.13 -13.21 31.42
C ARG A 32 -11.76 -12.91 29.96
N ALA A 33 -11.59 -11.64 29.64
CA ALA A 33 -10.89 -11.20 28.45
C ALA A 33 -9.51 -11.88 28.43
N SER A 34 -9.35 -12.84 27.52
CA SER A 34 -8.10 -13.54 27.31
C SER A 34 -7.12 -12.56 26.66
N LYS A 35 -6.06 -12.26 27.40
CA LYS A 35 -4.92 -11.48 26.90
C LYS A 35 -4.23 -12.24 25.77
N ASN A 36 -3.95 -11.51 24.69
CA ASN A 36 -2.92 -11.71 23.68
C ASN A 36 -2.18 -13.05 23.75
N SER A 37 -2.66 -14.02 22.98
CA SER A 37 -1.88 -15.20 22.60
C SER A 37 -1.33 -14.97 21.20
N CYS A 38 -0.25 -14.20 21.09
CA CYS A 38 0.60 -14.19 19.91
C CYS A 38 1.49 -15.44 19.96
N ILE A 39 1.10 -16.50 19.26
CA ILE A 39 1.98 -17.66 19.05
C ILE A 39 2.80 -17.37 17.80
N VAL A 40 4.10 -17.21 18.00
CA VAL A 40 5.12 -17.14 16.95
C VAL A 40 5.41 -18.57 16.49
N GLY A 41 4.86 -18.90 15.32
CA GLY A 41 5.23 -20.07 14.53
C GLY A 41 4.99 -19.70 13.08
N ALA A 42 5.93 -20.05 12.19
CA ALA A 42 5.82 -19.80 10.75
C ALA A 42 4.60 -20.53 10.19
N LEU A 43 3.44 -19.87 10.23
CA LEU A 43 2.21 -20.30 9.61
C LEU A 43 2.34 -20.01 8.12
N VAL A 44 2.29 -21.06 7.30
CA VAL A 44 2.01 -20.93 5.87
C VAL A 44 0.61 -20.33 5.76
N ILE A 45 0.51 -19.12 5.23
CA ILE A 45 -0.77 -18.41 5.09
C ILE A 45 -1.28 -18.68 3.68
N ASP A 46 -2.00 -19.78 3.54
CA ASP A 46 -2.91 -19.96 2.40
C ASP A 46 -4.18 -19.18 2.72
N GLY A 47 -4.23 -17.93 2.26
CA GLY A 47 -5.41 -17.08 2.38
C GLY A 47 -5.29 -15.83 1.51
N PRO A 48 -6.42 -15.19 1.16
CA PRO A 48 -6.50 -14.03 0.24
C PRO A 48 -5.81 -12.75 0.76
N CYS A 49 -5.08 -12.83 1.88
CA CYS A 49 -4.30 -11.75 2.48
C CYS A 49 -2.82 -12.13 2.65
N ALA A 50 -2.27 -13.03 1.83
CA ALA A 50 -0.83 -13.24 1.77
C ALA A 50 -0.13 -11.97 1.28
N ASN A 51 1.09 -11.69 1.76
CA ASN A 51 1.86 -10.53 1.28
C ASN A 51 2.11 -10.67 -0.23
N PRO A 52 1.64 -9.73 -1.08
CA PRO A 52 1.84 -9.84 -2.52
C PRO A 52 3.33 -9.82 -2.86
N GLN A 53 3.74 -10.80 -3.67
CA GLN A 53 5.13 -10.97 -4.09
C GLN A 53 5.42 -10.20 -5.38
N THR A 54 4.39 -10.03 -6.21
CA THR A 54 4.43 -9.31 -7.47
C THR A 54 3.43 -8.15 -7.51
N LEU A 55 3.57 -7.29 -8.52
CA LEU A 55 2.60 -6.24 -8.80
C LEU A 55 1.25 -6.84 -9.18
N GLU A 56 1.28 -7.91 -9.97
CA GLU A 56 0.12 -8.67 -10.43
C GLU A 56 -0.65 -9.26 -9.26
N ASP A 57 0.04 -9.86 -8.27
CA ASP A 57 -0.59 -10.35 -7.04
C ASP A 57 -1.33 -9.23 -6.32
N SER A 58 -0.71 -8.04 -6.21
CA SER A 58 -1.34 -6.89 -5.56
C SER A 58 -2.56 -6.38 -6.33
N ILE A 59 -2.54 -6.44 -7.67
CA ILE A 59 -3.67 -6.05 -8.52
C ILE A 59 -4.82 -7.05 -8.35
N ASP A 60 -4.51 -8.34 -8.37
CA ASP A 60 -5.50 -9.40 -8.22
C ASP A 60 -6.15 -9.38 -6.82
N GLN A 61 -5.35 -9.22 -5.77
CA GLN A 61 -5.86 -9.07 -4.40
C GLN A 61 -6.76 -7.83 -4.24
N ALA A 62 -6.34 -6.68 -4.77
CA ALA A 62 -7.13 -5.46 -4.72
C ALA A 62 -8.47 -5.63 -5.46
N ARG A 63 -8.43 -6.25 -6.65
CA ARG A 63 -9.62 -6.58 -7.45
C ARG A 63 -10.60 -7.46 -6.67
N GLU A 64 -10.12 -8.56 -6.09
CA GLU A 64 -10.98 -9.46 -5.31
C GLU A 64 -11.58 -8.77 -4.10
N ALA A 65 -10.80 -7.94 -3.40
CA ALA A 65 -11.30 -7.17 -2.27
C ALA A 65 -12.41 -6.19 -2.69
N ILE A 66 -12.23 -5.48 -3.81
CA ILE A 66 -13.27 -4.61 -4.40
C ILE A 66 -14.53 -5.42 -4.72
N GLN A 67 -14.39 -6.55 -5.40
CA GLN A 67 -15.54 -7.35 -5.81
C GLN A 67 -16.33 -7.84 -4.58
N ARG A 68 -15.65 -8.39 -3.57
CA ARG A 68 -16.30 -8.79 -2.31
C ARG A 68 -17.03 -7.62 -1.64
N ALA A 69 -16.42 -6.44 -1.61
CA ALA A 69 -17.06 -5.25 -1.04
C ALA A 69 -18.29 -4.81 -1.84
N VAL A 70 -18.23 -4.87 -3.17
CA VAL A 70 -19.38 -4.58 -4.05
C VAL A 70 -20.51 -5.58 -3.82
N ASP A 71 -20.19 -6.86 -3.71
CA ASP A 71 -21.16 -7.94 -3.47
C ASP A 71 -21.85 -7.78 -2.10
N ASP A 72 -21.11 -7.32 -1.09
CA ASP A 72 -21.65 -6.94 0.23
C ASP A 72 -22.37 -5.58 0.24
N GLY A 73 -22.54 -4.95 -0.92
CA GLY A 73 -23.30 -3.71 -1.10
C GLY A 73 -22.56 -2.42 -0.75
N LYS A 74 -21.23 -2.47 -0.54
CA LYS A 74 -20.41 -1.27 -0.23
C LYS A 74 -20.27 -0.37 -1.46
N LYS A 75 -20.78 0.86 -1.35
CA LYS A 75 -20.80 1.84 -2.46
C LYS A 75 -19.66 2.83 -2.43
N THR A 76 -19.14 3.16 -1.27
CA THR A 76 -18.02 4.10 -1.10
C THR A 76 -16.85 3.33 -0.52
N GLN A 77 -15.74 3.27 -1.25
CA GLN A 77 -14.60 2.43 -0.91
C GLN A 77 -13.31 3.22 -1.04
N GLN A 78 -12.31 2.88 -0.23
CA GLN A 78 -10.98 3.46 -0.26
C GLN A 78 -9.93 2.38 -0.52
N LEU A 79 -9.00 2.70 -1.40
CA LEU A 79 -7.83 1.90 -1.75
C LEU A 79 -6.54 2.68 -1.51
N GLU A 80 -5.53 1.98 -1.02
CA GLU A 80 -4.18 2.48 -0.88
C GLU A 80 -3.21 1.46 -1.44
N LEU A 81 -2.70 1.72 -2.64
CA LEU A 81 -1.86 0.82 -3.40
C LEU A 81 -0.39 1.13 -3.16
N LEU A 82 0.43 0.09 -3.01
CA LEU A 82 1.88 0.23 -3.09
C LEU A 82 2.27 0.41 -4.56
N LEU A 83 2.71 1.60 -4.92
CA LEU A 83 2.94 1.96 -6.32
C LEU A 83 4.27 1.40 -6.83
N PRO A 84 4.32 0.81 -8.03
CA PRO A 84 5.53 0.26 -8.66
C PRO A 84 6.35 1.37 -9.31
N VAL A 85 6.68 2.40 -8.54
CA VAL A 85 7.57 3.46 -8.99
C VAL A 85 9.00 3.11 -8.63
N ASN A 86 9.96 3.78 -9.25
CA ASN A 86 11.34 3.71 -8.80
C ASN A 86 11.91 2.27 -8.93
N GLN A 87 12.61 1.70 -7.93
CA GLN A 87 13.15 0.33 -8.01
C GLN A 87 12.01 -0.68 -7.98
N ARG A 88 10.85 -0.31 -7.41
CA ARG A 88 9.68 -1.19 -7.36
C ARG A 88 9.07 -1.45 -8.73
N GLU A 89 9.42 -0.64 -9.73
CA GLU A 89 9.13 -0.94 -11.14
C GLU A 89 9.86 -2.21 -11.62
N PHE A 90 11.05 -2.48 -11.10
CA PHE A 90 11.89 -3.64 -11.48
C PHE A 90 11.83 -4.78 -10.47
N ASN A 91 11.69 -4.45 -9.19
CA ASN A 91 11.59 -5.40 -8.09
C ASN A 91 10.57 -4.89 -7.06
N PHE A 92 9.34 -5.39 -7.16
CA PHE A 92 8.23 -5.02 -6.27
C PHE A 92 8.53 -5.27 -4.78
N LEU A 93 9.44 -6.19 -4.48
CA LEU A 93 9.89 -6.53 -3.12
C LEU A 93 10.99 -5.62 -2.58
N ASP A 94 11.47 -4.65 -3.37
CA ASP A 94 12.49 -3.71 -2.90
C ASP A 94 11.95 -2.85 -1.74
N THR A 95 12.71 -2.88 -0.63
CA THR A 95 12.41 -2.18 0.62
C THR A 95 13.47 -1.16 0.97
N GLU A 96 14.42 -0.83 0.09
CA GLU A 96 15.46 0.16 0.39
C GLU A 96 14.92 1.60 0.32
N PRO A 97 15.37 2.49 1.23
CA PRO A 97 14.97 3.89 1.21
C PRO A 97 15.62 4.55 -0.01
N ARG A 98 14.89 5.48 -0.62
CA ARG A 98 15.34 6.17 -1.82
C ARG A 98 15.95 7.51 -1.48
N ASP A 99 17.12 7.78 -2.04
CA ASP A 99 17.80 9.07 -1.97
C ASP A 99 17.10 10.17 -2.81
N TYR A 100 16.22 9.78 -3.74
CA TYR A 100 15.46 10.71 -4.58
C TYR A 100 13.97 10.33 -4.65
N PRO A 101 13.06 11.25 -4.28
CA PRO A 101 11.62 11.01 -4.37
C PRO A 101 11.17 10.92 -5.83
N CYS A 102 10.19 10.05 -6.09
CA CYS A 102 9.47 10.00 -7.37
C CYS A 102 8.66 11.29 -7.55
N GLY A 103 8.49 11.76 -8.78
CA GLY A 103 7.58 12.88 -9.02
C GLY A 103 6.13 12.45 -8.81
N VAL A 104 5.29 13.33 -8.22
CA VAL A 104 3.86 13.06 -8.01
C VAL A 104 3.14 12.67 -9.32
N GLY A 105 3.55 13.27 -10.45
CA GLY A 105 3.04 12.90 -11.76
C GLY A 105 3.34 11.46 -12.17
N GLU A 106 4.54 10.94 -11.87
CA GLU A 106 4.91 9.55 -12.16
C GLU A 106 4.15 8.58 -11.25
N GLU A 107 3.98 8.92 -9.97
CA GLU A 107 3.18 8.15 -9.02
C GLU A 107 1.71 8.08 -9.46
N PHE A 108 1.15 9.20 -9.91
CA PHE A 108 -0.20 9.24 -10.48
C PHE A 108 -0.34 8.35 -11.71
N GLN A 109 0.65 8.37 -12.62
CA GLN A 109 0.63 7.51 -13.81
C GLN A 109 0.72 6.03 -13.43
N ALA A 110 1.58 5.67 -12.46
CA ALA A 110 1.68 4.31 -11.95
C ALA A 110 0.36 3.85 -11.32
N CYS A 111 -0.25 4.70 -10.47
CA CYS A 111 -1.54 4.43 -9.85
C CYS A 111 -2.66 4.27 -10.88
N SER A 112 -2.73 5.16 -11.86
CA SER A 112 -3.71 5.10 -12.96
C SER A 112 -3.59 3.81 -13.77
N LYS A 113 -2.36 3.34 -14.04
CA LYS A 113 -2.10 2.05 -14.71
C LYS A 113 -2.58 0.87 -13.86
N MET A 114 -2.33 0.87 -12.55
CA MET A 114 -2.82 -0.17 -11.65
C MET A 114 -4.36 -0.21 -11.60
N VAL A 115 -5.01 0.94 -11.46
CA VAL A 115 -6.49 1.03 -11.47
C VAL A 115 -7.07 0.54 -12.80
N THR A 116 -6.42 0.90 -13.92
CA THR A 116 -6.79 0.41 -15.25
C THR A 116 -6.69 -1.12 -15.32
N ALA A 117 -5.62 -1.71 -14.79
CA ALA A 117 -5.45 -3.16 -14.75
C ALA A 117 -6.50 -3.85 -13.86
N ILE A 118 -6.79 -3.29 -12.69
CA ILE A 118 -7.85 -3.76 -11.79
C ILE A 118 -9.20 -3.77 -12.51
N PHE A 119 -9.59 -2.66 -13.13
CA PHE A 119 -10.87 -2.55 -13.83
C PHE A 119 -10.96 -3.48 -15.04
N ARG A 120 -9.89 -3.64 -15.82
CA ARG A 120 -9.86 -4.64 -16.90
C ARG A 120 -10.07 -6.05 -16.38
N GLY A 121 -9.47 -6.37 -15.24
CA GLY A 121 -9.63 -7.68 -14.60
C GLY A 121 -11.01 -7.94 -14.02
N MET A 122 -11.83 -6.91 -13.78
CA MET A 122 -13.22 -7.02 -13.29
C MET A 122 -14.25 -7.17 -14.41
N GLN A 123 -13.88 -6.88 -15.66
CA GLN A 123 -14.83 -6.80 -16.77
C GLN A 123 -14.67 -7.96 -17.74
N GLU A 124 -15.75 -8.68 -17.95
CA GLU A 124 -15.86 -9.67 -19.03
C GLU A 124 -15.82 -8.94 -20.39
N GLY A 125 -14.87 -9.31 -21.25
CA GLY A 125 -14.81 -8.82 -22.64
C GLY A 125 -14.00 -7.55 -22.91
N GLY A 126 -13.22 -7.05 -21.93
CA GLY A 126 -12.20 -6.02 -22.19
C GLY A 126 -12.77 -4.67 -22.68
N GLN A 127 -13.83 -4.18 -22.04
CA GLN A 127 -14.44 -2.90 -22.40
C GLN A 127 -13.43 -1.74 -22.34
N ALA A 128 -13.68 -0.71 -23.14
CA ALA A 128 -12.91 0.51 -23.10
C ALA A 128 -13.03 1.17 -21.72
N LEU A 129 -11.91 1.74 -21.27
CA LEU A 129 -11.85 2.54 -20.05
C LEU A 129 -11.70 4.00 -20.45
N ASP A 130 -12.54 4.83 -19.86
CA ASP A 130 -12.51 6.27 -20.02
C ASP A 130 -11.80 6.89 -18.81
N SER A 131 -10.94 7.88 -19.07
CA SER A 131 -10.27 8.66 -18.03
C SER A 131 -10.45 10.14 -18.31
N ARG A 132 -10.78 10.92 -17.29
CA ARG A 132 -10.76 12.38 -17.35
C ARG A 132 -10.09 12.96 -16.12
N ARG A 133 -9.52 14.16 -16.23
CA ARG A 133 -9.05 14.90 -15.07
C ARG A 133 -10.23 15.48 -14.30
N ILE A 134 -10.06 15.63 -12.99
CA ILE A 134 -10.97 16.37 -12.11
C ILE A 134 -10.15 17.35 -11.28
N GLY A 135 -10.77 18.41 -10.77
CA GLY A 135 -10.02 19.42 -10.01
C GLY A 135 -9.25 20.44 -10.86
N GLU A 136 -9.52 20.55 -12.16
CA GLU A 136 -8.98 21.64 -12.97
C GLU A 136 -9.52 22.99 -12.45
N VAL A 137 -8.68 23.69 -11.68
CA VAL A 137 -8.78 25.12 -11.43
C VAL A 137 -7.67 25.77 -12.23
N GLU A 138 -8.00 26.88 -12.89
CA GLU A 138 -7.15 27.65 -13.80
C GLU A 138 -5.64 27.55 -13.47
N ASN A 139 -4.87 26.88 -14.35
CA ASN A 139 -3.41 26.78 -14.36
C ASN A 139 -2.71 25.93 -13.27
N GLU A 140 -3.43 25.21 -12.40
CA GLU A 140 -2.80 24.23 -11.49
C GLU A 140 -2.99 22.79 -12.02
N MET A 141 -1.86 22.08 -12.21
CA MET A 141 -1.79 20.75 -12.83
C MET A 141 -1.71 19.62 -11.81
N ASP A 142 -2.51 19.67 -10.75
CA ASP A 142 -2.53 18.56 -9.80
C ASP A 142 -3.07 17.29 -10.48
N PRO A 143 -2.35 16.15 -10.35
CA PRO A 143 -2.68 14.95 -11.10
C PRO A 143 -3.79 14.18 -10.41
N VAL A 144 -5.03 14.68 -10.51
CA VAL A 144 -6.24 14.00 -10.03
C VAL A 144 -7.05 13.47 -11.21
N GLY A 145 -7.36 12.17 -11.18
CA GLY A 145 -8.03 11.47 -12.27
C GLY A 145 -9.34 10.84 -11.85
N LEU A 146 -10.31 10.81 -12.75
CA LEU A 146 -11.50 9.97 -12.68
C LEU A 146 -11.41 8.92 -13.77
N ILE A 147 -11.35 7.64 -13.38
CA ILE A 147 -11.30 6.48 -14.27
C ILE A 147 -12.59 5.68 -14.10
N TYR A 148 -13.19 5.25 -15.21
CA TYR A 148 -14.39 4.41 -15.21
C TYR A 148 -14.47 3.62 -16.52
N PRO A 149 -15.07 2.43 -16.51
CA PRO A 149 -15.38 1.73 -17.75
C PRO A 149 -16.50 2.43 -18.52
N SER A 150 -16.59 2.20 -19.83
CA SER A 150 -17.65 2.80 -20.67
C SER A 150 -19.06 2.38 -20.24
N SER A 151 -19.22 1.22 -19.58
CA SER A 151 -20.48 0.80 -18.95
C SER A 151 -20.86 1.60 -17.70
N LYS A 152 -19.91 2.38 -17.15
CA LYS A 152 -20.04 3.20 -15.94
C LYS A 152 -20.50 2.39 -14.72
N THR A 153 -20.22 1.09 -14.65
CA THR A 153 -20.64 0.22 -13.53
C THR A 153 -19.91 0.53 -12.22
N ILE A 154 -18.72 1.10 -12.30
CA ILE A 154 -17.87 1.51 -11.17
C ILE A 154 -17.09 2.77 -11.56
N ALA A 155 -16.63 3.56 -10.60
CA ALA A 155 -15.73 4.67 -10.87
C ALA A 155 -14.63 4.75 -9.81
N ALA A 156 -13.44 5.20 -10.20
CA ALA A 156 -12.32 5.44 -9.30
C ALA A 156 -11.82 6.88 -9.44
N VAL A 157 -11.69 7.57 -8.32
CA VAL A 157 -10.98 8.84 -8.21
C VAL A 157 -9.56 8.54 -7.75
N VAL A 158 -8.59 8.79 -8.61
CA VAL A 158 -7.18 8.54 -8.40
C VAL A 158 -6.50 9.81 -7.91
N PHE A 159 -5.73 9.69 -6.83
CA PHE A 159 -4.97 10.79 -6.21
C PHE A 159 -5.85 11.97 -5.77
N PRO A 160 -7.02 11.75 -5.13
CA PRO A 160 -7.85 12.87 -4.70
C PRO A 160 -7.11 13.73 -3.66
N ILE A 161 -7.26 15.04 -3.82
CA ILE A 161 -6.79 16.10 -2.91
C ILE A 161 -7.99 16.78 -2.21
N ALA A 162 -7.74 17.52 -1.14
CA ALA A 162 -8.80 18.11 -0.32
C ALA A 162 -9.74 19.03 -1.13
N GLU A 163 -9.19 19.76 -2.11
CA GLU A 163 -9.88 20.67 -3.02
C GLU A 163 -10.93 19.95 -3.88
N THR A 164 -10.68 18.67 -4.20
CA THR A 164 -11.57 17.87 -5.04
C THR A 164 -12.76 17.25 -4.29
N LEU A 165 -12.80 17.36 -2.95
CA LEU A 165 -13.85 16.74 -2.14
C LEU A 165 -15.28 17.16 -2.53
N ASN A 166 -15.49 18.42 -2.91
CA ASN A 166 -16.82 18.88 -3.33
C ASN A 166 -17.26 18.23 -4.65
N GLN A 167 -16.32 17.99 -5.57
CA GLN A 167 -16.59 17.26 -6.81
C GLN A 167 -16.89 15.78 -6.52
N ILE A 168 -16.11 15.16 -5.62
CA ILE A 168 -16.33 13.78 -5.17
C ILE A 168 -17.71 13.62 -4.52
N ARG A 169 -18.11 14.53 -3.63
CA ARG A 169 -19.47 14.56 -3.06
C ARG A 169 -20.55 14.63 -4.13
N SER A 170 -20.32 15.43 -5.17
CA SER A 170 -21.26 15.57 -6.28
C SER A 170 -21.35 14.28 -7.10
N LEU A 171 -20.24 13.56 -7.30
CA LEU A 171 -20.23 12.25 -7.95
C LEU A 171 -21.06 11.22 -7.16
N VAL A 172 -20.85 11.12 -5.84
CA VAL A 172 -21.64 10.22 -4.97
C VAL A 172 -23.13 10.56 -5.00
N LYS A 173 -23.48 11.85 -4.98
CA LYS A 173 -24.89 12.29 -5.03
C LYS A 173 -25.54 12.03 -6.38
N SER A 174 -24.79 12.16 -7.48
CA SER A 174 -25.32 12.00 -8.84
C SER A 174 -25.70 10.56 -9.16
N ASP A 175 -24.98 9.60 -8.58
CA ASP A 175 -25.26 8.17 -8.74
C ASP A 175 -24.91 7.44 -7.44
N PRO A 176 -25.84 7.37 -6.47
CA PRO A 176 -25.60 6.75 -5.17
C PRO A 176 -25.54 5.23 -5.24
N THR A 177 -25.95 4.63 -6.36
CA THR A 177 -26.01 3.17 -6.53
C THR A 177 -24.72 2.58 -7.08
N ARG A 178 -23.96 3.39 -7.82
CA ARG A 178 -22.68 3.03 -8.40
C ARG A 178 -21.55 3.07 -7.38
N PRO A 179 -20.74 2.01 -7.26
CA PRO A 179 -19.55 2.03 -6.43
C PRO A 179 -18.56 3.12 -6.87
N LEU A 180 -18.07 3.90 -5.91
CA LEU A 180 -17.05 4.92 -6.08
C LEU A 180 -15.84 4.60 -5.19
N LEU A 181 -14.68 4.48 -5.83
CA LEU A 181 -13.40 4.21 -5.19
C LEU A 181 -12.60 5.51 -5.04
N LEU A 182 -11.99 5.73 -3.88
CA LEU A 182 -10.90 6.69 -3.70
C LEU A 182 -9.59 5.92 -3.67
N VAL A 183 -8.66 6.23 -4.58
CA VAL A 183 -7.42 5.47 -4.74
C VAL A 183 -6.23 6.37 -4.45
N ASN A 184 -5.41 5.98 -3.47
CA ASN A 184 -4.22 6.70 -3.01
C ASN A 184 -4.51 8.20 -2.74
N PRO A 185 -5.45 8.52 -1.83
CA PRO A 185 -5.72 9.90 -1.45
C PRO A 185 -4.45 10.60 -0.94
N GLN A 186 -4.28 11.87 -1.28
CA GLN A 186 -3.06 12.63 -1.00
C GLN A 186 -3.13 13.44 0.30
N TRP A 187 -4.32 13.55 0.91
CA TRP A 187 -4.49 14.24 2.18
C TRP A 187 -3.99 13.41 3.37
N LYS A 188 -3.51 14.10 4.41
CA LYS A 188 -3.14 13.51 5.70
C LYS A 188 -4.26 13.78 6.71
N ALA A 189 -5.05 12.75 7.00
CA ALA A 189 -6.14 12.85 7.99
C ALA A 189 -5.62 13.07 9.43
N SER A 190 -4.37 12.69 9.74
CA SER A 190 -3.78 12.85 11.07
C SER A 190 -2.29 13.15 10.99
N GLY A 191 -1.80 14.08 11.83
CA GLY A 191 -0.36 14.29 12.07
C GLY A 191 0.23 15.63 11.64
N GLN A 192 -0.55 16.51 10.98
CA GLN A 192 -0.15 17.90 10.73
C GLN A 192 -0.88 18.87 11.68
N VAL A 193 -0.18 19.96 12.05
CA VAL A 193 -0.70 21.03 12.94
C VAL A 193 -1.93 21.73 12.32
N VAL A 194 -2.02 21.73 10.99
CA VAL A 194 -3.19 22.17 10.22
C VAL A 194 -3.62 20.99 9.36
N SER A 195 -4.90 20.62 9.45
CA SER A 195 -5.48 19.59 8.58
C SER A 195 -5.62 20.14 7.17
N ASP A 196 -5.39 19.31 6.15
CA ASP A 196 -5.66 19.66 4.74
C ASP A 196 -7.13 20.07 4.50
N PHE A 197 -8.03 19.71 5.42
CA PHE A 197 -9.46 20.08 5.37
C PHE A 197 -9.79 21.40 6.08
N GLY A 198 -8.78 22.18 6.46
CA GLY A 198 -8.94 23.45 7.16
C GLY A 198 -9.33 23.28 8.63
N PHE A 199 -10.15 24.21 9.14
CA PHE A 199 -10.51 24.28 10.56
C PHE A 199 -12.02 24.27 10.81
N GLY A 200 -12.41 23.83 12.01
CA GLY A 200 -13.76 23.95 12.52
C GLY A 200 -14.80 23.09 11.76
N PRO A 201 -16.00 23.64 11.46
CA PRO A 201 -17.10 22.87 10.87
C PRO A 201 -16.79 22.25 9.50
N TRP A 202 -15.90 22.85 8.72
CA TRP A 202 -15.53 22.39 7.38
C TRP A 202 -14.72 21.09 7.44
N LYS A 203 -13.72 21.06 8.32
CA LYS A 203 -12.95 19.86 8.64
C LYS A 203 -13.84 18.71 9.08
N ARG A 204 -14.72 18.96 10.06
CA ARG A 204 -15.64 17.95 10.58
C ARG A 204 -16.53 17.35 9.49
N LYS A 205 -17.09 18.19 8.62
CA LYS A 205 -17.91 17.71 7.48
C LYS A 205 -17.09 16.86 6.50
N ALA A 206 -15.83 17.22 6.25
CA ALA A 206 -14.93 16.45 5.39
C ALA A 206 -14.64 15.07 5.99
N GLU A 207 -14.27 15.02 7.27
CA GLU A 207 -14.01 13.78 8.01
C GLU A 207 -15.25 12.89 8.06
N GLU A 208 -16.42 13.43 8.44
CA GLU A 208 -17.70 12.69 8.46
C GLU A 208 -18.08 12.12 7.07
N PHE A 209 -17.69 12.79 5.99
CA PHE A 209 -17.91 12.28 4.64
C PHE A 209 -16.96 11.13 4.30
N LEU A 210 -15.67 11.30 4.58
CA LEU A 210 -14.63 10.32 4.31
C LEU A 210 -14.77 9.06 5.18
N GLU A 211 -15.34 9.16 6.38
CA GLU A 211 -15.64 8.02 7.25
C GLU A 211 -16.61 7.01 6.60
N ASN A 212 -17.43 7.45 5.63
CA ASN A 212 -18.30 6.54 4.87
C ASN A 212 -17.54 5.71 3.83
N PHE A 213 -16.28 6.01 3.53
CA PHE A 213 -15.48 5.24 2.60
C PHE A 213 -14.83 4.06 3.33
N GLU A 214 -15.36 2.87 3.09
CA GLU A 214 -14.84 1.63 3.65
C GLU A 214 -13.44 1.37 3.09
N ARG A 215 -12.45 1.12 3.95
CA ARG A 215 -11.12 0.74 3.46
C ARG A 215 -11.13 -0.72 3.01
N VAL A 216 -11.13 -0.89 1.69
CA VAL A 216 -11.30 -2.20 1.05
C VAL A 216 -9.97 -2.88 0.77
N TYR A 217 -8.97 -2.11 0.33
CA TYR A 217 -7.63 -2.61 0.12
C TYR A 217 -6.59 -1.58 0.57
N SER A 218 -5.56 -2.01 1.28
CA SER A 218 -4.46 -1.13 1.66
C SER A 218 -3.19 -1.95 1.80
N LEU A 219 -2.17 -1.58 1.04
CA LEU A 219 -0.82 -2.13 1.17
C LEU A 219 0.15 -0.99 1.44
N ILE A 220 0.52 -0.83 2.71
CA ILE A 220 1.37 0.25 3.19
C ILE A 220 2.70 -0.33 3.62
N GLU A 221 3.80 0.29 3.19
CA GLU A 221 5.12 -0.02 3.70
C GLU A 221 5.54 1.02 4.75
N GLN A 222 6.00 0.56 5.92
CA GLN A 222 6.40 1.42 7.02
C GLN A 222 7.74 0.98 7.60
N ARG A 223 8.63 1.96 7.82
CA ARG A 223 9.89 1.76 8.53
C ARG A 223 9.67 1.90 10.03
N ILE A 224 10.19 0.95 10.78
CA ILE A 224 10.08 0.88 12.22
C ILE A 224 11.48 0.87 12.84
N GLY A 225 11.75 1.82 13.73
CA GLY A 225 13.04 1.94 14.41
C GLY A 225 14.21 2.23 13.46
N GLU A 226 15.40 1.71 13.79
CA GLU A 226 16.55 1.67 12.88
C GLU A 226 16.30 0.62 11.79
N ALA A 227 15.40 0.93 10.86
CA ALA A 227 15.05 0.11 9.72
C ALA A 227 16.16 0.16 8.65
N SER A 228 17.36 -0.28 9.04
CA SER A 228 18.44 -0.61 8.13
C SER A 228 18.39 -2.11 7.89
N ASN A 229 18.29 -2.50 6.63
CA ASN A 229 18.48 -3.90 6.26
C ASN A 229 19.97 -4.31 6.39
N VAL A 230 20.89 -3.37 6.61
CA VAL A 230 22.34 -3.55 6.45
C VAL A 230 23.11 -3.59 7.78
N THR A 231 22.54 -3.08 8.88
CA THR A 231 23.24 -2.99 10.18
C THR A 231 22.64 -3.91 11.24
N SER A 232 23.51 -4.52 12.04
CA SER A 232 23.19 -5.53 13.07
C SER A 232 22.53 -4.97 14.34
N SER A 233 22.06 -3.71 14.35
CA SER A 233 21.31 -3.16 15.48
C SER A 233 19.88 -3.71 15.46
N SER A 234 19.59 -4.59 16.42
CA SER A 234 18.50 -5.57 16.43
C SER A 234 17.11 -5.02 16.80
N THR A 235 16.79 -3.77 16.48
CA THR A 235 15.55 -3.12 16.97
C THR A 235 14.61 -2.61 15.89
N GLY A 236 14.99 -2.69 14.61
CA GLY A 236 14.20 -2.16 13.50
C GLY A 236 13.90 -3.13 12.35
N GLY A 237 13.10 -2.65 11.41
CA GLY A 237 12.73 -3.38 10.21
C GLY A 237 11.74 -2.62 9.34
N VAL A 238 11.56 -3.11 8.12
CA VAL A 238 10.51 -2.66 7.22
C VAL A 238 9.32 -3.59 7.35
N VAL A 239 8.13 -3.04 7.58
CA VAL A 239 6.89 -3.81 7.66
C VAL A 239 5.95 -3.44 6.53
N ARG A 240 5.20 -4.42 6.01
CA ARG A 240 4.05 -4.21 5.15
C ARG A 240 2.76 -4.46 5.93
N LEU A 241 1.88 -3.47 5.92
CA LEU A 241 0.55 -3.56 6.49
C LEU A 241 -0.41 -3.82 5.33
N LEU A 242 -1.04 -4.99 5.33
CA LEU A 242 -1.99 -5.40 4.31
C LEU A 242 -3.40 -5.48 4.90
N LYS A 243 -4.33 -4.74 4.29
CA LYS A 243 -5.77 -4.88 4.51
C LYS A 243 -6.38 -5.38 3.21
N CYS A 244 -7.10 -6.49 3.26
CA CYS A 244 -7.99 -6.93 2.19
C CYS A 244 -9.38 -7.17 2.78
N TYR A 245 -10.41 -6.55 2.22
CA TYR A 245 -11.78 -6.79 2.64
C TYR A 245 -12.19 -8.25 2.42
N SER A 246 -12.86 -8.93 3.36
CA SER A 246 -13.38 -8.45 4.66
C SER A 246 -12.49 -8.80 5.87
N TYR A 247 -11.23 -9.18 5.63
CA TYR A 247 -10.31 -9.71 6.64
C TYR A 247 -9.63 -8.64 7.49
N ASP A 248 -9.09 -9.05 8.63
CA ASP A 248 -8.26 -8.23 9.50
C ASP A 248 -7.00 -7.70 8.78
N TRP A 249 -6.40 -6.66 9.34
CA TRP A 249 -5.07 -6.19 8.94
C TRP A 249 -4.03 -7.25 9.23
N HIS A 250 -3.16 -7.51 8.27
CA HIS A 250 -2.04 -8.42 8.38
C HIS A 250 -0.74 -7.60 8.39
N VAL A 251 0.14 -7.88 9.33
CA VAL A 251 1.44 -7.20 9.46
C VAL A 251 2.53 -8.17 9.05
N TYR A 252 3.25 -7.83 7.98
CA TYR A 252 4.36 -8.61 7.48
C TYR A 252 5.69 -7.92 7.78
N LEU A 253 6.66 -8.63 8.35
CA LEU A 253 8.04 -8.18 8.42
C LEU A 253 8.74 -8.55 7.13
N MET A 254 9.34 -7.56 6.47
CA MET A 254 10.07 -7.75 5.23
C MET A 254 11.53 -8.07 5.51
N SER A 255 12.07 -8.97 4.69
CA SER A 255 13.48 -9.31 4.63
C SER A 255 14.16 -8.66 3.42
N TRP A 256 15.49 -8.61 3.47
CA TRP A 256 16.34 -8.10 2.39
C TRP A 256 16.31 -8.99 1.13
N ASP A 257 16.04 -10.29 1.28
CA ASP A 257 15.98 -11.27 0.19
C ASP A 257 14.60 -11.33 -0.49
N GLY A 258 13.69 -10.42 -0.12
CA GLY A 258 12.32 -10.38 -0.62
C GLY A 258 11.34 -11.29 0.13
N ASN A 259 11.83 -12.18 1.00
CA ASN A 259 10.95 -12.98 1.85
C ASN A 259 10.21 -12.09 2.86
N SER A 260 9.08 -12.57 3.34
CA SER A 260 8.28 -11.88 4.35
C SER A 260 7.67 -12.84 5.35
N GLU A 261 7.53 -12.40 6.59
CA GLU A 261 6.93 -13.18 7.67
C GLU A 261 5.74 -12.46 8.29
N LEU A 262 4.63 -13.15 8.52
CA LEU A 262 3.49 -12.57 9.24
C LEU A 262 3.82 -12.45 10.73
N LEU A 263 3.82 -11.21 11.25
CA LEU A 263 3.97 -10.92 12.67
C LEU A 263 2.65 -10.99 13.44
N GLY A 264 1.52 -10.69 12.80
CA GLY A 264 0.22 -10.71 13.47
C GLY A 264 -0.95 -10.20 12.64
N LYS A 265 -2.14 -10.36 13.20
CA LYS A 265 -3.41 -9.90 12.64
C LYS A 265 -4.10 -8.92 13.59
N PHE A 266 -4.68 -7.85 13.05
CA PHE A 266 -5.29 -6.77 13.82
C PHE A 266 -6.64 -6.37 13.23
N PRO A 267 -7.70 -6.21 14.03
CA PRO A 267 -9.00 -5.77 13.51
C PRO A 267 -8.95 -4.35 12.94
N ASN A 268 -8.09 -3.50 13.51
CA ASN A 268 -7.85 -2.12 13.09
C ASN A 268 -6.40 -1.95 12.63
N GLN A 269 -6.12 -0.86 11.90
CA GLN A 269 -4.75 -0.55 11.49
C GLN A 269 -3.87 -0.38 12.74
N PRO A 270 -2.79 -1.17 12.89
CA PRO A 270 -1.93 -1.07 14.06
C PRO A 270 -1.19 0.27 14.08
N THR A 271 -1.01 0.80 15.28
CA THR A 271 -0.28 2.05 15.52
C THR A 271 1.23 1.85 15.42
N TYR A 272 1.99 2.93 15.20
CA TYR A 272 3.46 2.88 15.17
C TYR A 272 4.04 2.18 16.41
N LYS A 273 3.53 2.47 17.61
CA LYS A 273 4.01 1.88 18.88
C LYS A 273 3.77 0.38 18.96
N GLU A 274 2.63 -0.10 18.44
CA GLU A 274 2.32 -1.53 18.37
C GLU A 274 3.26 -2.23 17.40
N LEU A 275 3.51 -1.63 16.23
CA LEU A 275 4.45 -2.15 15.24
C LEU A 275 5.88 -2.23 15.79
N GLU A 276 6.35 -1.20 16.50
CA GLU A 276 7.67 -1.20 17.15
C GLU A 276 7.83 -2.34 18.15
N SER A 277 6.80 -2.57 18.98
CA SER A 277 6.78 -3.69 19.93
C SER A 277 6.81 -5.04 19.22
N LEU A 278 6.02 -5.22 18.16
CA LEU A 278 5.98 -6.46 17.38
C LEU A 278 7.31 -6.76 16.69
N VAL A 279 7.90 -5.77 16.02
CA VAL A 279 9.19 -5.92 15.33
C VAL A 279 10.29 -6.25 16.35
N SER A 280 10.34 -5.54 17.47
CA SER A 280 11.31 -5.81 18.53
C SER A 280 11.17 -7.24 19.10
N GLN A 281 9.93 -7.72 19.30
CA GLN A 281 9.67 -9.08 19.77
C GLN A 281 10.07 -10.13 18.73
N ALA A 282 9.69 -9.93 17.46
CA ALA A 282 10.03 -10.84 16.37
C ALA A 282 11.55 -10.97 16.18
N ARG A 283 12.29 -9.86 16.23
CA ARG A 283 13.76 -9.83 16.13
C ARG A 283 14.47 -10.48 17.32
N LYS A 284 13.84 -10.54 18.50
CA LYS A 284 14.35 -11.29 19.66
C LYS A 284 14.10 -12.79 19.54
N ALA A 285 12.92 -13.16 19.02
CA ALA A 285 12.52 -14.55 18.86
C ALA A 285 13.26 -15.25 17.72
N MET A 286 13.61 -14.50 16.67
CA MET A 286 14.36 -14.99 15.53
C MET A 286 15.70 -14.27 15.44
N PRO A 287 16.84 -14.97 15.62
CA PRO A 287 18.12 -14.47 15.18
C PRO A 287 18.09 -14.47 13.65
N TRP A 288 17.45 -13.44 13.07
CA TRP A 288 17.40 -13.24 11.63
C TRP A 288 18.84 -13.29 11.15
N LYS A 289 19.15 -14.17 10.19
CA LYS A 289 20.48 -14.22 9.60
C LYS A 289 20.71 -12.83 9.03
N ALA A 290 21.54 -12.04 9.71
CA ALA A 290 21.97 -10.76 9.20
C ALA A 290 22.36 -10.98 7.74
N PRO A 291 22.01 -10.08 6.81
CA PRO A 291 22.61 -10.16 5.49
C PRO A 291 24.11 -10.31 5.71
N PRO A 292 24.78 -11.20 4.97
CA PRO A 292 26.23 -11.27 5.02
C PRO A 292 26.72 -9.84 4.87
N ARG A 293 27.46 -9.36 5.89
CA ARG A 293 27.96 -7.99 5.95
C ARG A 293 28.51 -7.64 4.57
N MET A 294 27.81 -6.79 3.82
CA MET A 294 28.35 -6.12 2.64
C MET A 294 29.28 -4.99 3.10
N LEU A 295 30.09 -5.27 4.13
CA LEU A 295 31.30 -4.54 4.48
C LEU A 295 32.41 -5.35 3.82
N GLY A 296 32.99 -4.78 2.76
CA GLY A 296 33.94 -5.43 1.86
C GLY A 296 34.73 -6.59 2.46
N GLY A 297 34.42 -7.81 2.01
CA GLY A 297 35.07 -9.03 2.51
C GLY A 297 34.38 -10.31 2.05
N SER A 298 34.83 -10.83 0.92
CA SER A 298 34.69 -12.21 0.42
C SER A 298 33.27 -12.80 0.29
N GLU A 299 32.64 -12.57 -0.86
CA GLU A 299 32.05 -13.71 -1.58
C GLU A 299 33.13 -14.79 -1.75
N PRO A 300 32.81 -16.10 -1.73
CA PRO A 300 33.69 -17.06 -2.39
C PRO A 300 33.88 -16.54 -3.82
N ALA A 301 35.13 -16.28 -4.20
CA ALA A 301 35.44 -15.57 -5.44
C ALA A 301 34.53 -16.09 -6.55
N PRO A 302 33.73 -15.22 -7.21
CA PRO A 302 32.97 -15.65 -8.37
C PRO A 302 33.97 -16.37 -9.29
N PRO A 303 33.56 -17.48 -9.95
CA PRO A 303 34.45 -18.21 -10.83
C PRO A 303 35.20 -17.20 -11.69
N PRO A 304 36.54 -17.26 -11.73
CA PRO A 304 37.36 -16.21 -12.31
C PRO A 304 36.76 -15.86 -13.67
N LEU A 305 36.52 -14.57 -13.88
CA LEU A 305 36.06 -14.07 -15.17
C LEU A 305 36.92 -14.77 -16.24
N PRO A 306 36.33 -15.44 -17.23
CA PRO A 306 37.10 -16.06 -18.30
C PRO A 306 37.91 -14.94 -18.96
N LYS A 307 39.23 -14.99 -18.72
CA LYS A 307 40.24 -13.94 -18.95
C LYS A 307 40.13 -12.74 -18.01
N SER A 308 41.22 -12.52 -17.27
CA SER A 308 41.44 -11.39 -16.40
C SER A 308 41.24 -10.06 -17.13
N LEU A 309 40.51 -9.13 -16.50
CA LEU A 309 40.41 -7.70 -16.86
C LEU A 309 41.76 -6.94 -16.74
N SER A 310 42.87 -7.68 -16.73
CA SER A 310 44.23 -7.16 -16.77
C SER A 310 44.60 -6.63 -18.16
N ALA A 311 43.88 -7.05 -19.21
CA ALA A 311 44.01 -6.50 -20.56
C ALA A 311 42.80 -5.60 -20.90
N PRO A 312 43.00 -4.53 -21.68
CA PRO A 312 41.89 -3.72 -22.18
C PRO A 312 40.98 -4.57 -23.08
N LEU A 313 39.69 -4.55 -22.79
CA LEU A 313 38.67 -5.20 -23.60
C LEU A 313 38.39 -4.36 -24.85
N THR A 314 38.17 -5.04 -25.98
CA THR A 314 37.74 -4.38 -27.22
C THR A 314 36.26 -3.98 -27.15
N ALA A 315 35.85 -3.03 -28.01
CA ALA A 315 34.46 -2.58 -28.07
C ALA A 315 33.49 -3.72 -28.40
N ASP A 316 33.90 -4.62 -29.30
CA ASP A 316 33.08 -5.76 -29.74
C ASP A 316 32.93 -6.80 -28.62
N GLU A 317 33.97 -7.04 -27.82
CA GLU A 317 33.90 -7.88 -26.64
C GLU A 317 32.91 -7.31 -25.61
N ILE A 318 32.93 -5.99 -25.37
CA ILE A 318 32.01 -5.31 -24.46
C ILE A 318 30.55 -5.40 -24.93
N ASP A 319 30.32 -5.31 -26.24
CA ASP A 319 28.98 -5.41 -26.81
C ASP A 319 28.42 -6.84 -26.78
N ALA A 320 29.28 -7.85 -26.86
CA ALA A 320 28.93 -9.26 -26.72
C ALA A 320 28.73 -9.70 -25.26
N MET A 321 29.13 -8.89 -24.27
CA MET A 321 29.01 -9.24 -22.85
C MET A 321 27.54 -9.25 -22.37
N GLU A 322 27.20 -10.26 -21.58
CA GLU A 322 25.95 -10.32 -20.84
C GLU A 322 25.87 -9.22 -19.76
N ALA A 323 24.65 -8.83 -19.39
CA ALA A 323 24.42 -7.72 -18.46
C ALA A 323 25.14 -7.89 -17.10
N ALA A 324 25.20 -9.12 -16.59
CA ALA A 324 25.93 -9.42 -15.36
C ALA A 324 27.46 -9.25 -15.51
N ALA A 325 28.02 -9.54 -16.70
CA ALA A 325 29.44 -9.37 -16.97
C ALA A 325 29.82 -7.87 -17.07
N VAL A 326 28.99 -7.06 -17.75
CA VAL A 326 29.20 -5.61 -17.87
C VAL A 326 29.18 -4.93 -16.50
N ARG A 327 28.21 -5.28 -15.64
CA ARG A 327 28.12 -4.74 -14.27
C ARG A 327 29.34 -5.11 -13.43
N ARG A 328 29.80 -6.37 -13.51
CA ARG A 328 31.02 -6.83 -12.81
C ARG A 328 32.27 -6.08 -13.25
N ALA A 329 32.42 -5.85 -14.56
CA ALA A 329 33.56 -5.10 -15.09
C ALA A 329 33.57 -3.63 -14.63
N LEU A 330 32.40 -2.98 -14.60
CA LEU A 330 32.28 -1.62 -14.05
C LEU A 330 32.61 -1.55 -12.56
N ILE A 331 32.12 -2.49 -11.75
CA ILE A 331 32.44 -2.57 -10.32
C ILE A 331 33.96 -2.73 -10.10
N ALA A 332 34.61 -3.59 -10.88
CA ALA A 332 36.06 -3.80 -10.81
C ALA A 332 36.86 -2.54 -11.17
N LEU A 333 36.30 -1.65 -11.99
CA LEU A 333 36.88 -0.35 -12.36
C LEU A 333 36.45 0.78 -11.41
N GLY A 334 35.69 0.50 -10.35
CA GLY A 334 35.15 1.51 -9.42
C GLY A 334 34.10 2.43 -10.05
N GLN A 335 33.46 2.00 -11.14
CA GLN A 335 32.47 2.76 -11.89
C GLN A 335 31.02 2.39 -11.47
N PRO A 336 30.06 3.32 -11.58
CA PRO A 336 28.65 3.03 -11.29
C PRO A 336 28.09 1.91 -12.19
N SER A 337 27.46 0.90 -11.58
CA SER A 337 26.95 -0.30 -12.26
C SER A 337 25.41 -0.36 -12.38
N SER A 338 24.72 0.73 -12.02
CA SER A 338 23.27 0.89 -12.19
C SER A 338 22.91 1.61 -13.49
N GLY A 339 21.77 1.22 -14.08
CA GLY A 339 21.24 1.81 -15.33
C GLY A 339 20.87 0.77 -16.40
N ARG A 340 20.46 1.27 -17.58
CA ARG A 340 20.16 0.46 -18.76
C ARG A 340 21.44 -0.20 -19.30
N ILE A 341 21.33 -1.38 -19.89
CA ILE A 341 22.51 -2.12 -20.36
C ILE A 341 23.32 -1.38 -21.43
N SER A 342 22.67 -0.60 -22.30
CA SER A 342 23.33 0.23 -23.31
C SER A 342 24.24 1.28 -22.68
N THR A 343 23.75 1.98 -21.65
CA THR A 343 24.54 3.02 -20.96
C THR A 343 25.65 2.42 -20.11
N LEU A 344 25.46 1.21 -19.57
CA LEU A 344 26.52 0.48 -18.87
C LEU A 344 27.65 0.05 -19.82
N ARG A 345 27.33 -0.38 -21.05
CA ARG A 345 28.33 -0.73 -22.06
C ARG A 345 29.14 0.48 -22.52
N GLU A 346 28.48 1.59 -22.79
CA GLU A 346 29.16 2.86 -23.14
C GLU A 346 30.09 3.32 -22.01
N ARG A 347 29.61 3.31 -20.77
CA ARG A 347 30.42 3.66 -19.59
C ARG A 347 31.62 2.74 -19.43
N LEU A 348 31.48 1.45 -19.72
CA LEU A 348 32.59 0.50 -19.67
C LEU A 348 33.63 0.78 -20.76
N LYS A 349 33.19 1.16 -21.97
CA LYS A 349 34.08 1.58 -23.07
C LYS A 349 34.85 2.85 -22.69
N GLU A 350 34.18 3.85 -22.13
CA GLU A 350 34.81 5.10 -21.68
C GLU A 350 35.83 4.86 -20.55
N ALA A 351 35.48 4.02 -19.57
CA ALA A 351 36.36 3.70 -18.45
C ALA A 351 37.64 2.95 -18.88
N GLN A 352 37.56 2.15 -19.96
CA GLN A 352 38.73 1.48 -20.55
C GLN A 352 39.64 2.47 -21.30
N LEU A 353 39.07 3.47 -21.98
CA LEU A 353 39.83 4.50 -22.70
C LEU A 353 40.61 5.43 -21.76
N GLN A 354 40.09 5.67 -20.56
CA GLN A 354 40.72 6.54 -19.56
C GLN A 354 41.83 5.86 -18.76
N ARG A 355 42.06 4.55 -18.97
CA ARG A 355 43.09 3.80 -18.25
C ARG A 355 44.46 4.18 -18.81
N PRO A 356 45.35 4.82 -18.03
CA PRO A 356 46.72 5.07 -18.49
C PRO A 356 47.36 3.71 -18.76
N SER A 357 47.99 3.55 -19.93
CA SER A 357 48.79 2.38 -20.26
C SER A 357 49.89 2.26 -19.21
N ALA A 358 49.73 1.29 -18.30
CA ALA A 358 50.72 0.96 -17.27
C ALA A 358 51.90 0.20 -17.88
#